data_AF-A0A812NTS3-F1
#
_entry.id   AF-A0A812NTS3-F1
#
_cell.length_a   1.000
_cell.length_b   1.000
_cell.length_c   1.000
_cell.angle_alpha   90.00
_cell.angle_beta   90.00
_cell.angle_gamma   90.00
#
_symmetry.space_group_name_H-M   'P 1'
#
loop_
_entity.id
_entity.type
_entity.pdbx_description
1 polymer ?
#
loop_
_entity_poly.entity_id
_entity_poly.type
_entity_poly.pdbx_seq_one_letter_code
_entity_poly.pdbx_strand_id
1 'polypeptide(L)'
;MTKKSYAKNTKSKTKGPWPVPKRGKIRAALKKPSIKKKTYTPTPYVRHGQVTVKFRAHRERWGRSIQSFMSMSYPELVRVLQKDKILPNWEGQLCPRCGNGTLGKLKCTKARNGWLHQCSGRGCKQYLQVDDFHPIFFRGSGNSVTPLNVQASILYAAVAGVSMQATHLILDVDHKPVERIFHNLEVARARYVQREEKHIVYGTSKGDTWMDVEADEVDLGKALEEDDEGKGKVVRWEQWCGIVERGRPSSLRLVRLNPPTTKTRAPGPGPIRKYDWKKIGTPLLSNRQVVLHTDGARAYKLKLPGLLHCNVVHKKKKTIVNKKVVWVKPHYTKVHKLKLPNKTILKVKSGTQIIDRFWAHVRNHIKHTPRAPGNHALTRKIRVAQFTYWFRTKNAWTTAGMMLDTLSHA
;
A
#
# COMPACT_ATOMS: atom_id res chain seq x y z
N MET A 1 27.03 43.93 -79.47
CA MET A 1 26.11 44.83 -78.75
C MET A 1 25.26 43.99 -77.79
N THR A 2 25.21 44.40 -76.50
CA THR A 2 24.09 44.30 -75.53
C THR A 2 23.37 42.95 -75.30
N LYS A 3 22.99 42.49 -74.10
CA LYS A 3 22.87 43.09 -72.76
C LYS A 3 22.66 41.92 -71.76
N LYS A 4 23.31 41.98 -70.59
CA LYS A 4 22.95 41.20 -69.39
C LYS A 4 21.54 41.61 -68.93
N SER A 5 20.62 40.67 -68.73
CA SER A 5 19.36 40.95 -68.00
C SER A 5 19.46 40.46 -66.56
N TYR A 6 19.46 41.42 -65.64
CA TYR A 6 19.26 41.22 -64.21
C TYR A 6 17.79 40.88 -63.93
N ALA A 7 17.50 39.70 -63.39
CA ALA A 7 16.22 39.42 -62.74
C ALA A 7 16.30 39.86 -61.26
N LYS A 8 15.51 40.88 -60.91
CA LYS A 8 15.38 41.44 -59.56
C LYS A 8 14.63 40.46 -58.65
N ASN A 9 15.28 40.08 -57.56
CA ASN A 9 14.71 39.28 -56.49
C ASN A 9 13.86 40.18 -55.57
N THR A 10 12.54 40.10 -55.68
CA THR A 10 11.58 40.82 -54.82
C THR A 10 11.57 40.20 -53.42
N LYS A 11 12.27 40.83 -52.47
CA LYS A 11 12.17 40.51 -51.04
C LYS A 11 10.79 40.87 -50.50
N SER A 12 9.97 39.87 -50.18
CA SER A 12 8.80 40.06 -49.32
C SER A 12 9.27 40.46 -47.91
N LYS A 13 8.92 41.67 -47.47
CA LYS A 13 9.11 42.11 -46.08
C LYS A 13 7.99 41.51 -45.23
N THR A 14 8.21 40.33 -44.66
CA THR A 14 7.37 39.86 -43.55
C THR A 14 7.59 40.76 -42.35
N LYS A 15 6.56 41.51 -41.96
CA LYS A 15 6.53 42.33 -40.74
C LYS A 15 6.60 41.39 -39.54
N GLY A 16 7.71 41.42 -38.80
CA GLY A 16 7.82 40.72 -37.51
C GLY A 16 6.84 41.30 -36.46
N PRO A 17 6.46 40.53 -35.43
CA PRO A 17 5.46 40.94 -34.46
C PRO A 17 5.91 42.18 -33.67
N TRP A 18 4.99 43.15 -33.55
CA TRP A 18 5.15 44.37 -32.77
C TRP A 18 4.63 44.18 -31.33
N PRO A 19 5.25 44.77 -30.29
CA PRO A 19 6.46 45.59 -30.35
C PRO A 19 7.74 44.78 -30.59
N VAL A 20 8.67 45.37 -31.34
CA VAL A 20 9.99 44.78 -31.63
C VAL A 20 10.69 44.48 -30.29
N PRO A 21 11.10 43.23 -30.04
CA PRO A 21 11.77 42.88 -28.80
C PRO A 21 13.03 43.72 -28.59
N LYS A 22 13.21 44.29 -27.39
CA LYS A 22 14.40 45.06 -27.01
C LYS A 22 15.69 44.31 -27.41
N ARG A 23 16.70 45.02 -27.94
CA ARG A 23 17.98 44.47 -28.45
C ARG A 23 18.63 43.40 -27.54
N GLY A 24 18.48 43.51 -26.22
CA GLY A 24 18.94 42.51 -25.25
C GLY A 24 18.23 41.14 -25.33
N LYS A 25 16.92 41.10 -25.63
CA LYS A 25 16.16 39.85 -25.84
C LYS A 25 16.54 39.16 -27.14
N ILE A 26 16.85 39.92 -28.19
CA ILE A 26 17.33 39.39 -29.47
C ILE A 26 18.71 38.73 -29.30
N ARG A 27 19.64 39.39 -28.57
CA ARG A 27 20.94 38.80 -28.23
C ARG A 27 20.82 37.55 -27.35
N ALA A 28 19.85 37.50 -26.44
CA ALA A 28 19.57 36.30 -25.63
C ALA A 28 18.99 35.14 -26.46
N ALA A 29 18.15 35.43 -27.47
CA ALA A 29 17.59 34.44 -28.37
C ALA A 29 18.63 33.86 -29.36
N LEU A 30 19.60 34.68 -29.79
CA LEU A 30 20.72 34.27 -30.66
C LEU A 30 21.82 33.53 -29.88
N LYS A 31 21.94 33.75 -28.57
CA LYS A 31 22.75 32.93 -27.66
C LYS A 31 22.03 31.61 -27.34
N LYS A 32 21.70 30.80 -28.34
CA LYS A 32 21.49 29.37 -28.10
C LYS A 32 22.89 28.74 -28.00
N PRO A 33 23.33 28.24 -26.83
CA PRO A 33 24.55 27.48 -26.79
C PRO A 33 24.39 26.27 -27.72
N SER A 34 25.31 26.13 -28.68
CA SER A 34 25.50 24.95 -29.52
C SER A 34 26.05 23.78 -28.68
N ILE A 35 25.46 23.52 -27.52
CA ILE A 35 25.71 22.29 -26.80
C ILE A 35 24.96 21.23 -27.59
N LYS A 36 25.70 20.41 -28.36
CA LYS A 36 25.25 19.07 -28.76
C LYS A 36 24.60 18.49 -27.51
N LYS A 37 23.26 18.35 -27.48
CA LYS A 37 22.57 17.77 -26.33
C LYS A 37 23.15 16.37 -26.20
N LYS A 38 24.11 16.18 -25.28
CA LYS A 38 24.40 14.86 -24.74
C LYS A 38 23.03 14.33 -24.35
N THR A 39 22.59 13.25 -24.99
CA THR A 39 21.35 12.55 -24.67
C THR A 39 21.48 12.09 -23.23
N TYR A 40 21.08 12.96 -22.30
CA TYR A 40 21.13 12.69 -20.89
C TYR A 40 20.02 11.70 -20.61
N THR A 41 20.37 10.42 -20.45
CA THR A 41 19.44 9.40 -19.99
C THR A 41 19.33 9.51 -18.46
N PRO A 42 18.20 9.99 -17.91
CA PRO A 42 18.03 10.09 -16.47
C PRO A 42 18.03 8.70 -15.85
N THR A 43 18.74 8.53 -14.74
CA THR A 43 18.65 7.28 -13.96
C THR A 43 17.24 7.16 -13.37
N PRO A 44 16.48 6.10 -13.71
CA PRO A 44 15.13 5.94 -13.20
C PRO A 44 15.15 5.68 -11.69
N TYR A 45 14.07 6.09 -11.02
CA TYR A 45 13.93 5.87 -9.58
C TYR A 45 13.51 4.43 -9.25
N VAL A 46 12.62 3.86 -10.07
CA VAL A 46 12.22 2.45 -10.03
C VAL A 46 12.86 1.77 -11.24
N ARG A 47 13.73 0.78 -11.02
CA ARG A 47 14.46 0.08 -12.09
C ARG A 47 13.77 -1.21 -12.58
N HIS A 48 12.87 -1.78 -11.78
CA HIS A 48 12.20 -3.05 -12.02
C HIS A 48 10.74 -2.99 -11.54
N GLY A 49 9.94 -3.95 -12.00
CA GLY A 49 8.54 -4.06 -11.60
C GLY A 49 7.68 -2.90 -12.10
N GLN A 50 6.64 -2.58 -11.32
CA GLN A 50 5.61 -1.62 -11.70
C GLN A 50 6.00 -0.19 -11.30
N VAL A 51 6.16 0.69 -12.29
CA VAL A 51 6.32 2.11 -12.04
C VAL A 51 5.05 2.65 -11.37
N THR A 52 5.21 3.42 -10.29
CA THR A 52 4.04 4.02 -9.60
C THR A 52 3.36 5.02 -10.52
N VAL A 53 2.14 4.69 -10.95
CA VAL A 53 1.26 5.57 -11.72
C VAL A 53 0.33 6.32 -10.76
N LYS A 54 -0.11 7.53 -11.12
CA LYS A 54 -1.15 8.23 -10.33
C LYS A 54 -2.44 7.42 -10.37
N PHE A 55 -2.88 6.94 -9.21
CA PHE A 55 -4.15 6.25 -9.06
C PHE A 55 -5.31 7.23 -9.25
N ARG A 56 -6.29 6.87 -10.09
CA ARG A 56 -7.48 7.68 -10.38
C ARG A 56 -8.73 6.93 -9.93
N ALA A 57 -8.95 6.88 -8.62
CA ALA A 57 -10.05 6.14 -7.98
C ALA A 57 -11.42 6.41 -8.62
N HIS A 58 -11.71 7.67 -8.96
CA HIS A 58 -12.98 8.09 -9.59
C HIS A 58 -13.26 7.47 -10.98
N ARG A 59 -12.28 6.81 -11.61
CA ARG A 59 -12.45 6.16 -12.92
C ARG A 59 -12.63 4.66 -12.82
N GLU A 60 -12.54 4.09 -11.62
CA GLU A 60 -12.66 2.65 -11.47
C GLU A 60 -14.09 2.19 -11.69
N ARG A 61 -14.22 1.08 -12.42
CA ARG A 61 -15.48 0.35 -12.57
C ARG A 61 -15.23 -1.08 -12.12
N TRP A 62 -16.01 -1.55 -11.16
CA TRP A 62 -15.79 -2.87 -10.56
C TRP A 62 -16.71 -3.97 -11.12
N GLY A 63 -17.59 -3.64 -12.07
CA GLY A 63 -18.53 -4.59 -12.67
C GLY A 63 -19.64 -5.06 -11.73
N ARG A 64 -19.78 -4.39 -10.57
CA ARG A 64 -20.81 -4.62 -9.55
C ARG A 64 -21.35 -3.28 -9.07
N SER A 65 -22.55 -3.27 -8.49
CA SER A 65 -23.14 -2.11 -7.86
C SER A 65 -24.05 -2.54 -6.71
N ILE A 66 -24.31 -1.63 -5.77
CA ILE A 66 -25.26 -1.83 -4.68
C ILE A 66 -26.64 -2.17 -5.25
N GLN A 67 -27.10 -1.42 -6.26
CA GLN A 67 -28.39 -1.65 -6.91
C GLN A 67 -28.48 -3.08 -7.46
N SER A 68 -27.39 -3.56 -8.08
CA SER A 68 -27.34 -4.91 -8.64
C SER A 68 -27.43 -5.99 -7.55
N PHE A 69 -26.79 -5.82 -6.39
CA PHE A 69 -26.94 -6.80 -5.31
C PHE A 69 -28.33 -6.80 -4.70
N MET A 70 -28.93 -5.62 -4.53
CA MET A 70 -30.25 -5.47 -3.92
C MET A 70 -31.37 -6.07 -4.78
N SER A 71 -31.25 -6.05 -6.10
CA SER A 71 -32.25 -6.57 -7.03
C SER A 71 -32.11 -8.06 -7.37
N MET A 72 -30.97 -8.70 -7.04
CA MET A 72 -30.75 -10.12 -7.36
C MET A 72 -31.62 -11.05 -6.53
N SER A 73 -32.09 -12.12 -7.17
CA SER A 73 -32.66 -13.26 -6.43
C SER A 73 -31.58 -13.93 -5.57
N TYR A 74 -31.96 -14.57 -4.46
CA TYR A 74 -30.99 -15.22 -3.58
C TYR A 74 -30.06 -16.24 -4.30
N PRO A 75 -30.56 -17.14 -5.17
CA PRO A 75 -29.69 -18.10 -5.88
C PRO A 75 -28.72 -17.42 -6.84
N GLU A 76 -29.17 -16.36 -7.52
CA GLU A 76 -28.33 -15.58 -8.42
C GLU A 76 -27.23 -14.84 -7.64
N LEU A 77 -27.60 -14.21 -6.52
CA LEU A 77 -26.65 -13.54 -5.64
C LEU A 77 -25.57 -14.50 -5.14
N VAL A 78 -25.96 -15.70 -4.69
CA VAL A 78 -24.99 -16.72 -4.25
C VAL A 78 -24.03 -17.08 -5.38
N ARG A 79 -24.52 -17.35 -6.60
CA ARG A 79 -23.65 -17.66 -7.75
C ARG A 79 -22.70 -16.51 -8.08
N VAL A 80 -23.17 -15.26 -8.03
CA VAL A 80 -22.34 -14.07 -8.27
C VAL A 80 -21.26 -13.92 -7.21
N LEU A 81 -21.62 -14.05 -5.93
CA LEU A 81 -20.67 -13.93 -4.83
C LEU A 81 -19.66 -15.09 -4.80
N GLN A 82 -20.06 -16.31 -5.19
CA GLN A 82 -19.14 -17.44 -5.35
C GLN A 82 -18.19 -17.23 -6.55
N LYS A 83 -18.71 -16.73 -7.68
CA LYS A 83 -17.88 -16.37 -8.85
C LYS A 83 -16.84 -15.29 -8.51
N ASP A 84 -17.24 -14.33 -7.69
CA ASP A 84 -16.35 -13.25 -7.22
C ASP A 84 -15.46 -13.70 -6.05
N LYS A 85 -15.58 -14.96 -5.60
CA LYS A 85 -14.85 -15.54 -4.47
C LYS A 85 -15.09 -14.84 -3.13
N ILE A 86 -16.22 -14.15 -3.00
CA ILE A 86 -16.68 -13.59 -1.73
C ILE A 86 -17.21 -14.74 -0.87
N LEU A 87 -18.13 -15.55 -1.40
CA LEU A 87 -18.65 -16.73 -0.71
C LEU A 87 -17.87 -18.00 -1.10
N PRO A 88 -17.62 -18.92 -0.16
CA PRO A 88 -17.11 -20.24 -0.50
C PRO A 88 -18.15 -21.07 -1.26
N ASN A 89 -17.68 -22.00 -2.10
CA ASN A 89 -18.52 -23.07 -2.60
C ASN A 89 -18.36 -24.30 -1.72
N TRP A 90 -19.37 -24.55 -0.89
CA TRP A 90 -19.38 -25.68 0.03
C TRP A 90 -19.71 -27.02 -0.65
N GLU A 91 -20.24 -27.03 -1.87
CA GLU A 91 -20.60 -28.28 -2.54
C GLU A 91 -19.36 -29.18 -2.72
N GLY A 92 -19.46 -30.42 -2.25
CA GLY A 92 -18.39 -31.42 -2.29
C GLY A 92 -17.30 -31.25 -1.22
N GLN A 93 -17.32 -30.15 -0.44
CA GLN A 93 -16.34 -29.91 0.62
C GLN A 93 -16.62 -30.73 1.86
N LEU A 94 -15.58 -30.97 2.67
CA LEU A 94 -15.73 -31.58 4.00
C LEU A 94 -16.54 -30.66 4.91
N CYS A 95 -17.45 -31.25 5.67
CA CYS A 95 -18.32 -30.52 6.58
C CYS A 95 -17.49 -29.92 7.72
N PRO A 96 -17.47 -28.59 7.90
CA PRO A 96 -16.66 -27.94 8.92
C PRO A 96 -17.13 -28.25 10.35
N ARG A 97 -18.34 -28.81 10.52
CA ARG A 97 -18.87 -29.19 11.84
C ARG A 97 -18.42 -30.57 12.30
N CYS A 98 -18.34 -31.56 11.40
CA CYS A 98 -18.02 -32.94 11.78
C CYS A 98 -16.69 -33.45 11.21
N GLY A 99 -16.04 -32.73 10.29
CA GLY A 99 -14.79 -33.13 9.65
C GLY A 99 -14.87 -34.31 8.67
N ASN A 100 -15.90 -35.15 8.77
CA ASN A 100 -15.96 -36.43 8.05
C ASN A 100 -16.94 -36.46 6.85
N GLY A 101 -18.14 -35.89 7.00
CA GLY A 101 -19.15 -35.91 5.94
C GLY A 101 -18.88 -34.85 4.88
N THR A 102 -19.32 -35.11 3.64
CA THR A 102 -19.27 -34.14 2.53
C THR A 102 -20.57 -33.35 2.43
N LEU A 103 -20.48 -32.09 2.02
CA LEU A 103 -21.65 -31.22 1.85
C LEU A 103 -22.25 -31.40 0.46
N GLY A 104 -23.54 -31.71 0.41
CA GLY A 104 -24.29 -31.86 -0.84
C GLY A 104 -24.58 -30.54 -1.55
N LYS A 105 -25.32 -30.62 -2.68
CA LYS A 105 -25.79 -29.46 -3.45
C LYS A 105 -26.62 -28.49 -2.60
N LEU A 106 -26.51 -27.20 -2.90
CA LEU A 106 -27.36 -26.18 -2.29
C LEU A 106 -28.82 -26.39 -2.72
N LYS A 107 -29.72 -26.57 -1.76
CA LYS A 107 -31.15 -26.78 -2.01
C LYS A 107 -32.00 -25.85 -1.15
N CYS A 108 -33.12 -25.39 -1.69
CA CYS A 108 -34.13 -24.68 -0.93
C CYS A 108 -34.92 -25.69 -0.09
N THR A 109 -34.80 -25.62 1.24
CA THR A 109 -35.48 -26.52 2.17
C THR A 109 -36.67 -25.81 2.78
N LYS A 110 -37.89 -26.17 2.34
CA LYS A 110 -39.15 -25.58 2.84
C LYS A 110 -39.26 -25.63 4.36
N ALA A 111 -38.90 -26.77 4.97
CA ALA A 111 -38.96 -26.98 6.43
C ALA A 111 -38.08 -26.02 7.25
N ARG A 112 -37.10 -25.36 6.62
CA ARG A 112 -36.16 -24.43 7.27
C ARG A 112 -36.20 -23.03 6.66
N ASN A 113 -37.11 -22.81 5.70
CA ASN A 113 -37.29 -21.58 4.96
C ASN A 113 -35.95 -20.95 4.49
N GLY A 114 -35.11 -21.73 3.82
CA GLY A 114 -33.78 -21.26 3.39
C GLY A 114 -33.02 -22.20 2.48
N TRP A 115 -31.97 -21.67 1.86
CA TRP A 115 -31.06 -22.40 0.99
C TRP A 115 -29.91 -22.99 1.82
N LEU A 116 -29.77 -24.32 1.77
CA LEU A 116 -28.89 -25.07 2.67
C LEU A 116 -28.13 -26.17 1.92
N HIS A 117 -26.89 -26.40 2.34
CA HIS A 117 -26.13 -27.61 2.08
C HIS A 117 -26.41 -28.62 3.19
N GLN A 118 -26.59 -29.89 2.86
CA GLN A 118 -26.77 -30.96 3.84
C GLN A 118 -25.50 -31.81 3.93
N CYS A 119 -25.06 -32.10 5.14
CA CYS A 119 -23.94 -33.02 5.39
C CYS A 119 -24.35 -34.48 5.17
N SER A 120 -23.55 -35.23 4.39
CA SER A 120 -23.74 -36.66 4.10
C SER A 120 -23.30 -37.59 5.24
N GLY A 121 -22.61 -37.06 6.26
CA GLY A 121 -22.12 -37.85 7.39
C GLY A 121 -23.27 -38.46 8.20
N ARG A 122 -23.26 -39.80 8.34
CA ARG A 122 -24.33 -40.59 8.98
C ARG A 122 -24.73 -40.07 10.37
N GLY A 123 -23.76 -39.56 11.15
CA GLY A 123 -23.99 -38.99 12.49
C GLY A 123 -24.11 -37.46 12.56
N CYS A 124 -23.91 -36.72 11.46
CA CYS A 124 -23.95 -35.26 11.48
C CYS A 124 -25.35 -34.74 11.11
N LYS A 125 -25.86 -35.12 9.93
CA LYS A 125 -27.14 -34.64 9.35
C LYS A 125 -27.38 -33.12 9.46
N GLN A 126 -26.34 -32.33 9.72
CA GLN A 126 -26.43 -30.89 9.90
C GLN A 126 -26.63 -30.19 8.56
N TYR A 127 -27.30 -29.05 8.62
CA TYR A 127 -27.46 -28.15 7.50
C TYR A 127 -26.51 -26.96 7.65
N LEU A 128 -25.97 -26.51 6.53
CA LEU A 128 -25.06 -25.38 6.44
C LEU A 128 -25.62 -24.34 5.47
N GLN A 129 -25.68 -23.08 5.89
CA GLN A 129 -25.96 -21.95 5.00
C GLN A 129 -24.71 -21.54 4.23
N VAL A 130 -24.88 -20.78 3.15
CA VAL A 130 -23.78 -20.33 2.29
C VAL A 130 -22.82 -19.38 3.02
N ASP A 131 -23.32 -18.63 3.99
CA ASP A 131 -22.61 -17.63 4.79
C ASP A 131 -22.18 -18.16 6.17
N ASP A 132 -22.47 -19.43 6.49
CA ASP A 132 -21.95 -20.05 7.72
C ASP A 132 -20.41 -20.11 7.66
N PHE A 133 -19.77 -19.80 8.79
CA PHE A 133 -18.31 -19.70 8.95
C PHE A 133 -17.64 -18.63 8.06
N HIS A 134 -18.41 -17.74 7.43
CA HIS A 134 -17.84 -16.65 6.67
C HIS A 134 -17.12 -15.64 7.59
N PRO A 135 -15.91 -15.18 7.25
CA PRO A 135 -15.14 -14.26 8.11
C PRO A 135 -15.67 -12.82 8.14
N ILE A 136 -16.81 -12.53 7.48
CA ILE A 136 -17.36 -11.18 7.30
C ILE A 136 -18.87 -11.19 7.49
N PHE A 137 -19.57 -11.93 6.65
CA PHE A 137 -21.01 -12.11 6.79
C PHE A 137 -21.34 -12.85 8.07
N PHE A 138 -22.53 -12.60 8.57
CA PHE A 138 -22.98 -13.12 9.83
C PHE A 138 -24.45 -13.47 9.78
N ARG A 139 -24.84 -14.35 10.70
CA ARG A 139 -26.22 -14.74 10.90
C ARG A 139 -26.86 -13.95 12.03
N GLY A 140 -28.09 -13.50 11.78
CA GLY A 140 -29.01 -12.96 12.78
C GLY A 140 -30.18 -13.93 13.03
N SER A 141 -30.97 -13.65 14.05
CA SER A 141 -32.20 -14.38 14.37
C SER A 141 -33.34 -13.40 14.66
N GLY A 142 -34.58 -13.79 14.35
CA GLY A 142 -35.75 -12.95 14.55
C GLY A 142 -35.66 -11.61 13.82
N ASN A 143 -36.02 -10.52 14.49
CA ASN A 143 -36.01 -9.16 13.93
C ASN A 143 -34.60 -8.62 13.66
N SER A 144 -33.54 -9.33 14.08
CA SER A 144 -32.14 -8.96 13.83
C SER A 144 -31.55 -9.63 12.59
N VAL A 145 -32.37 -10.30 11.77
CA VAL A 145 -31.91 -10.91 10.50
C VAL A 145 -31.55 -9.81 9.50
N THR A 146 -30.31 -9.79 9.05
CA THR A 146 -29.86 -8.95 7.93
C THR A 146 -29.74 -9.82 6.68
N PRO A 147 -30.56 -9.60 5.63
CA PRO A 147 -30.49 -10.36 4.39
C PRO A 147 -29.13 -10.31 3.70
N LEU A 148 -28.77 -11.36 2.97
CA LEU A 148 -27.45 -11.49 2.32
C LEU A 148 -27.18 -10.40 1.28
N ASN A 149 -28.20 -9.95 0.52
CA ASN A 149 -28.08 -8.84 -0.44
C ASN A 149 -27.71 -7.53 0.26
N VAL A 150 -28.30 -7.28 1.43
CA VAL A 150 -27.97 -6.13 2.29
C VAL A 150 -26.54 -6.25 2.81
N GLN A 151 -26.15 -7.42 3.34
CA GLN A 151 -24.79 -7.64 3.82
C GLN A 151 -23.74 -7.48 2.70
N ALA A 152 -24.00 -7.99 1.50
CA ALA A 152 -23.14 -7.82 0.33
C ALA A 152 -23.01 -6.36 -0.09
N SER A 153 -24.11 -5.59 -0.02
CA SER A 153 -24.12 -4.15 -0.32
C SER A 153 -23.31 -3.35 0.70
N ILE A 154 -23.43 -3.67 1.99
CA ILE A 154 -22.61 -3.07 3.05
C ILE A 154 -21.13 -3.39 2.82
N LEU A 155 -20.78 -4.65 2.51
CA LEU A 155 -19.40 -5.05 2.21
C LEU A 155 -18.86 -4.29 1.00
N TYR A 156 -19.67 -4.13 -0.05
CA TYR A 156 -19.29 -3.38 -1.25
C TYR A 156 -18.96 -1.92 -0.92
N ALA A 157 -19.82 -1.25 -0.13
CA ALA A 157 -19.57 0.11 0.35
C ALA A 157 -18.30 0.20 1.21
N ALA A 158 -18.08 -0.75 2.11
CA ALA A 158 -16.88 -0.83 2.95
C ALA A 158 -15.59 -1.01 2.13
N VAL A 159 -15.64 -1.83 1.08
CA VAL A 159 -14.52 -2.03 0.15
C VAL A 159 -14.26 -0.79 -0.70
N ALA A 160 -15.32 -0.07 -1.09
CA ALA A 160 -15.28 1.24 -1.77
C ALA A 160 -14.74 2.38 -0.90
N GLY A 161 -14.57 2.18 0.41
CA GLY A 161 -14.08 3.20 1.31
C GLY A 161 -15.13 4.25 1.67
N VAL A 162 -16.42 3.93 1.49
CA VAL A 162 -17.53 4.74 2.02
C VAL A 162 -17.49 4.66 3.54
N SER A 163 -17.78 5.76 4.25
CA SER A 163 -17.80 5.75 5.71
C SER A 163 -18.95 4.88 6.25
N MET A 164 -18.81 4.38 7.48
CA MET A 164 -19.87 3.61 8.15
C MET A 164 -21.16 4.44 8.25
N GLN A 165 -21.03 5.71 8.62
CA GLN A 165 -22.17 6.64 8.74
C GLN A 165 -22.89 6.84 7.41
N ALA A 166 -22.15 7.07 6.32
CA ALA A 166 -22.75 7.20 5.01
C ALA A 166 -23.38 5.88 4.53
N THR A 167 -22.76 4.73 4.84
CA THR A 167 -23.29 3.41 4.45
C THR A 167 -24.62 3.11 5.14
N HIS A 168 -24.73 3.40 6.45
CA HIS A 168 -25.97 3.30 7.23
C HIS A 168 -27.10 4.13 6.58
N LEU A 169 -26.81 5.39 6.24
CA LEU A 169 -27.80 6.30 5.64
C LEU A 169 -28.16 5.96 4.19
N ILE A 170 -27.20 5.54 3.36
CA ILE A 170 -27.43 5.24 1.93
C ILE A 170 -28.25 3.96 1.76
N LEU A 171 -28.02 2.97 2.62
CA LEU A 171 -28.69 1.67 2.52
C LEU A 171 -29.98 1.61 3.36
N ASP A 172 -30.22 2.60 4.22
CA ASP A 172 -31.34 2.64 5.17
C ASP A 172 -31.43 1.36 6.03
N VAL A 173 -30.30 1.01 6.65
CA VAL A 173 -30.13 -0.21 7.45
C VAL A 173 -29.59 0.16 8.81
N ASP A 174 -29.94 -0.53 9.89
CA ASP A 174 -29.39 -0.22 11.22
C ASP A 174 -27.83 -0.18 11.23
N HIS A 175 -27.28 0.67 12.10
CA HIS A 175 -25.84 0.89 12.21
C HIS A 175 -25.08 -0.37 12.67
N LYS A 176 -25.70 -1.27 13.47
CA LYS A 176 -25.01 -2.44 14.02
C LYS A 176 -24.54 -3.44 12.94
N PRO A 177 -25.38 -3.85 11.96
CA PRO A 177 -24.91 -4.63 10.80
C PRO A 177 -23.75 -3.99 10.05
N VAL A 178 -23.80 -2.66 9.86
CA VAL A 178 -22.76 -1.90 9.16
C VAL A 178 -21.45 -1.96 9.92
N GLU A 179 -21.46 -1.61 11.21
CA GLU A 179 -20.28 -1.67 12.07
C GLU A 179 -19.67 -3.06 12.10
N ARG A 180 -20.51 -4.10 12.21
CA ARG A 180 -20.06 -5.50 12.23
C ARG A 180 -19.32 -5.90 10.95
N ILE A 181 -19.87 -5.58 9.78
CA ILE A 181 -19.23 -5.92 8.49
C ILE A 181 -17.94 -5.14 8.30
N PHE A 182 -17.91 -3.83 8.63
CA PHE A 182 -16.69 -3.03 8.57
C PHE A 182 -15.60 -3.59 9.50
N HIS A 183 -15.97 -3.89 10.75
CA HIS A 183 -15.06 -4.50 11.71
C HIS A 183 -14.51 -5.84 11.22
N ASN A 184 -15.39 -6.73 10.76
CA ASN A 184 -14.97 -8.04 10.27
C ASN A 184 -14.07 -7.94 9.03
N LEU A 185 -14.35 -7.01 8.11
CA LEU A 185 -13.49 -6.72 6.96
C LEU A 185 -12.09 -6.26 7.41
N GLU A 186 -11.99 -5.42 8.43
CA GLU A 186 -10.70 -5.00 8.99
C GLU A 186 -9.92 -6.15 9.61
N VAL A 187 -10.61 -7.02 10.36
CA VAL A 187 -10.02 -8.23 10.95
C VAL A 187 -9.52 -9.17 9.84
N ALA A 188 -10.33 -9.41 8.81
CA ALA A 188 -9.97 -10.26 7.68
C ALA A 188 -8.74 -9.71 6.93
N ARG A 189 -8.73 -8.41 6.60
CA ARG A 189 -7.58 -7.75 5.97
C ARG A 189 -6.31 -7.85 6.81
N ALA A 190 -6.42 -7.63 8.12
CA ALA A 190 -5.27 -7.73 9.02
C ALA A 190 -4.72 -9.16 9.07
N ARG A 191 -5.59 -10.18 9.19
CA ARG A 191 -5.21 -11.60 9.18
C ARG A 191 -4.52 -11.99 7.87
N TYR A 192 -5.09 -11.59 6.73
CA TYR A 192 -4.50 -11.85 5.41
C TYR A 192 -3.10 -11.26 5.30
N VAL A 193 -2.93 -9.98 5.66
CA VAL A 193 -1.61 -9.32 5.62
C VAL A 193 -0.63 -10.03 6.53
N GLN A 194 -1.00 -10.39 7.76
CA GLN A 194 -0.10 -11.09 8.68
C GLN A 194 0.33 -12.48 8.19
N ARG A 195 -0.52 -13.17 7.43
CA ARG A 195 -0.19 -14.45 6.79
C ARG A 195 0.75 -14.24 5.61
N GLU A 196 0.34 -13.46 4.62
CA GLU A 196 1.08 -13.24 3.38
C GLU A 196 2.41 -12.52 3.60
N GLU A 197 2.46 -11.63 4.60
CA GLU A 197 3.67 -10.92 4.95
C GLU A 197 4.81 -11.87 5.30
N LYS A 198 4.57 -13.07 5.83
CA LYS A 198 5.61 -14.06 6.14
C LYS A 198 6.28 -14.63 4.89
N HIS A 199 5.55 -14.68 3.77
CA HIS A 199 6.02 -15.25 2.51
C HIS A 199 6.79 -14.23 1.64
N ILE A 200 6.84 -12.96 2.06
CA ILE A 200 7.60 -11.94 1.32
C ILE A 200 9.11 -12.22 1.39
N VAL A 201 9.71 -12.34 0.21
CA VAL A 201 11.15 -12.45 0.01
C VAL A 201 11.61 -11.27 -0.83
N TYR A 202 12.66 -10.59 -0.37
CA TYR A 202 13.30 -9.49 -1.07
C TYR A 202 14.49 -9.99 -1.89
N GLY A 203 14.74 -9.33 -3.03
CA GLY A 203 15.92 -9.60 -3.82
C GLY A 203 15.99 -11.03 -4.35
N THR A 204 17.19 -11.50 -4.67
CA THR A 204 17.43 -12.85 -5.19
C THR A 204 18.61 -13.48 -4.45
N SER A 205 18.51 -14.78 -4.16
CA SER A 205 19.63 -15.55 -3.55
C SER A 205 20.66 -15.98 -4.58
N LYS A 206 20.26 -16.07 -5.86
CA LYS A 206 21.09 -16.42 -7.01
C LYS A 206 20.59 -15.59 -8.21
N GLY A 207 21.49 -14.88 -8.88
CA GLY A 207 21.19 -14.06 -10.04
C GLY A 207 22.22 -12.97 -10.27
N ASP A 208 22.08 -12.22 -11.38
CA ASP A 208 22.89 -11.04 -11.67
C ASP A 208 22.15 -9.72 -11.35
N THR A 209 20.89 -9.81 -10.92
CA THR A 209 20.01 -8.65 -10.78
C THR A 209 19.87 -8.21 -9.32
N TRP A 210 20.38 -7.01 -9.06
CA TRP A 210 20.26 -6.36 -7.76
C TRP A 210 18.93 -5.60 -7.62
N MET A 211 18.13 -5.95 -6.62
CA MET A 211 16.83 -5.31 -6.36
C MET A 211 16.96 -4.09 -5.45
N ASP A 212 16.14 -3.07 -5.68
CA ASP A 212 16.15 -1.83 -4.89
C ASP A 212 15.10 -1.96 -3.79
N VAL A 213 15.53 -1.80 -2.55
CA VAL A 213 14.65 -1.90 -1.37
C VAL A 213 14.77 -0.60 -0.58
N GLU A 214 13.65 -0.03 -0.19
CA GLU A 214 13.59 1.11 0.74
C GLU A 214 13.30 0.60 2.16
N ALA A 215 13.94 1.20 3.16
CA ALA A 215 13.61 1.00 4.55
C ALA A 215 13.66 2.33 5.31
N ASP A 216 12.71 2.50 6.22
CA ASP A 216 12.54 3.70 7.04
C ASP A 216 11.68 3.39 8.26
N GLU A 217 11.67 4.28 9.24
CA GLU A 217 10.86 4.21 10.45
C GLU A 217 9.86 5.36 10.56
N VAL A 218 8.72 5.10 11.23
CA VAL A 218 7.71 6.11 11.50
C VAL A 218 7.11 5.97 12.89
N ASP A 219 6.90 7.11 13.55
CA ASP A 219 6.13 7.18 14.79
C ASP A 219 4.64 7.42 14.44
N LEU A 220 3.77 6.53 14.92
CA LEU A 220 2.33 6.53 14.62
C LEU A 220 1.46 6.84 15.83
N GLY A 221 2.04 6.89 17.02
CA GLY A 221 1.32 7.12 18.26
C GLY A 221 2.23 7.34 19.45
N LYS A 222 1.66 7.89 20.52
CA LYS A 222 2.32 8.06 21.82
C LYS A 222 1.31 8.06 22.95
N ALA A 223 1.71 7.61 24.13
CA ALA A 223 0.92 7.72 25.36
C ALA A 223 1.81 8.12 26.53
N LEU A 224 1.20 8.76 27.52
CA LEU A 224 1.83 9.02 28.81
C LEU A 224 1.63 7.80 29.70
N GLU A 225 2.70 7.36 30.34
CA GLU A 225 2.71 6.30 31.34
C GLU A 225 3.45 6.83 32.59
N GLU A 226 3.17 6.25 33.74
CA GLU A 226 3.99 6.49 34.94
C GLU A 226 5.34 5.79 34.76
N ASP A 227 6.40 6.42 35.22
CA ASP A 227 7.72 5.81 35.25
C ASP A 227 7.71 4.58 36.15
N ASP A 228 8.49 3.55 35.83
CA ASP A 228 8.55 2.30 36.60
C ASP A 228 9.01 2.54 38.05
N GLU A 229 9.69 3.66 38.30
CA GLU A 229 10.14 4.10 39.62
C GLU A 229 9.17 5.08 40.32
N GLY A 230 8.03 5.42 39.71
CA GLY A 230 7.04 6.38 40.24
C GLY A 230 7.52 7.84 40.29
N LYS A 231 8.71 8.13 39.73
CA LYS A 231 9.39 9.45 39.83
C LYS A 231 8.95 10.48 38.79
N GLY A 232 8.02 10.13 37.90
CA GLY A 232 7.49 11.06 36.90
C GLY A 232 6.67 10.41 35.80
N LYS A 233 6.28 11.22 34.80
CA LYS A 233 5.59 10.75 33.60
C LYS A 233 6.57 10.52 32.47
N VAL A 234 6.53 9.33 31.89
CA VAL A 234 7.28 8.95 30.68
C VAL A 234 6.34 8.86 29.48
N VAL A 235 6.92 8.91 28.28
CA VAL A 235 6.21 8.76 27.02
C VAL A 235 6.61 7.44 26.39
N ARG A 236 5.61 6.61 26.14
CA ARG A 236 5.73 5.42 25.30
C ARG A 236 5.35 5.74 23.87
N TRP A 237 6.08 5.17 22.92
CA TRP A 237 5.90 5.43 21.49
C TRP A 237 5.42 4.20 20.74
N GLU A 238 4.55 4.43 19.76
CA GLU A 238 4.15 3.42 18.78
C GLU A 238 4.94 3.65 17.49
N GLN A 239 6.11 3.01 17.38
CA GLN A 239 7.02 3.16 16.25
C GLN A 239 7.02 1.91 15.37
N TRP A 240 7.10 2.09 14.05
CA TRP A 240 7.07 1.02 13.06
C TRP A 240 8.21 1.19 12.05
N CYS A 241 8.89 0.10 11.70
CA CYS A 241 9.83 0.03 10.59
C CYS A 241 9.12 -0.58 9.38
N GLY A 242 9.25 0.07 8.23
CA GLY A 242 8.76 -0.46 6.96
C GLY A 242 9.92 -0.85 6.06
N ILE A 243 9.70 -1.88 5.24
CA ILE A 243 10.63 -2.33 4.20
C ILE A 243 9.82 -2.59 2.95
N VAL A 244 10.25 -2.09 1.79
CA VAL A 244 9.52 -2.27 0.53
C VAL A 244 10.48 -2.34 -0.66
N GLU A 245 10.28 -3.33 -1.52
CA GLU A 245 10.94 -3.43 -2.82
C GLU A 245 10.32 -2.45 -3.81
N ARG A 246 11.16 -1.67 -4.49
CA ARG A 246 10.68 -0.70 -5.46
C ARG A 246 9.98 -1.41 -6.62
N GLY A 247 8.83 -0.87 -7.03
CA GLY A 247 8.05 -1.46 -8.11
C GLY A 247 7.25 -2.71 -7.73
N ARG A 248 7.29 -3.16 -6.47
CA ARG A 248 6.46 -4.25 -5.96
C ARG A 248 5.77 -3.81 -4.65
N PRO A 249 4.65 -3.06 -4.71
CA PRO A 249 3.95 -2.58 -3.52
C PRO A 249 3.53 -3.68 -2.55
N SER A 250 3.22 -4.87 -3.07
CA SER A 250 2.87 -6.05 -2.29
C SER A 250 4.03 -6.64 -1.48
N SER A 251 5.26 -6.13 -1.67
CA SER A 251 6.42 -6.50 -0.84
C SER A 251 6.54 -5.67 0.43
N LEU A 252 5.70 -4.64 0.61
CA LEU A 252 5.78 -3.80 1.80
C LEU A 252 5.55 -4.65 3.06
N ARG A 253 6.56 -4.73 3.93
CA ARG A 253 6.49 -5.37 5.25
C ARG A 253 6.58 -4.31 6.34
N LEU A 254 5.80 -4.48 7.40
CA LEU A 254 5.81 -3.60 8.57
C LEU A 254 6.18 -4.38 9.83
N VAL A 255 7.16 -3.88 10.57
CA VAL A 255 7.62 -4.44 11.83
C VAL A 255 7.43 -3.40 12.91
N ARG A 256 6.63 -3.75 13.93
CA ARG A 256 6.45 -2.92 15.11
C ARG A 256 7.76 -2.90 15.92
N LEU A 257 8.22 -1.71 16.27
CA LEU A 257 9.42 -1.52 17.08
C LEU A 257 9.03 -1.32 18.55
N ASN A 258 9.99 -1.56 19.45
CA ASN A 258 9.86 -1.25 20.87
C ASN A 258 10.96 -0.25 21.27
N PRO A 259 10.80 1.04 20.90
CA PRO A 259 11.79 2.05 21.25
C PRO A 259 11.80 2.33 22.76
N PRO A 260 12.90 2.91 23.29
CA PRO A 260 12.94 3.39 24.67
C PRO A 260 11.83 4.41 24.96
N THR A 261 11.35 4.43 26.20
CA THR A 261 10.50 5.51 26.70
C THR A 261 11.32 6.81 26.76
N THR A 262 10.62 7.95 26.68
CA THR A 262 11.27 9.26 26.70
C THR A 262 10.57 10.21 27.67
N LYS A 263 11.25 11.31 28.02
CA LYS A 263 10.61 12.41 28.76
C LYS A 263 9.47 13.03 27.93
N THR A 264 8.50 13.66 28.60
CA THR A 264 7.31 14.28 27.99
C THR A 264 7.58 15.30 26.89
N ARG A 265 8.69 16.03 26.98
CA ARG A 265 9.11 17.06 26.01
C ARG A 265 9.96 16.53 24.86
N ALA A 266 10.26 15.23 24.82
CA ALA A 266 11.07 14.66 23.75
C ALA A 266 10.33 14.75 22.40
N PRO A 267 11.04 15.08 21.30
CA PRO A 267 10.43 15.20 19.98
C PRO A 267 10.02 13.85 19.38
N GLY A 268 10.58 12.74 19.89
CA GLY A 268 10.37 11.38 19.40
C GLY A 268 11.22 10.37 20.18
N PRO A 269 11.05 9.07 19.93
CA PRO A 269 11.85 8.00 20.54
C PRO A 269 13.31 7.96 20.04
N GLY A 270 13.62 8.74 19.00
CA GLY A 270 14.89 8.68 18.29
C GLY A 270 14.87 7.68 17.13
N PRO A 271 15.99 7.60 16.39
CA PRO A 271 16.11 6.70 15.24
C PRO A 271 16.15 5.23 15.67
N ILE A 272 15.81 4.33 14.76
CA ILE A 272 15.90 2.87 15.00
C ILE A 272 17.31 2.50 15.51
N ARG A 273 17.37 1.63 16.52
CA ARG A 273 18.64 1.15 17.10
C ARG A 273 19.28 0.11 16.20
N LYS A 274 20.60 0.04 16.20
CA LYS A 274 21.37 -0.98 15.45
C LYS A 274 20.98 -2.41 15.86
N TYR A 275 20.66 -2.63 17.14
CA TYR A 275 20.18 -3.92 17.66
C TYR A 275 18.84 -4.33 17.01
N ASP A 276 17.86 -3.43 16.99
CA ASP A 276 16.54 -3.67 16.40
C ASP A 276 16.66 -3.89 14.89
N TRP A 277 17.44 -3.04 14.20
CA TRP A 277 17.69 -3.22 12.77
C TRP A 277 18.41 -4.54 12.47
N LYS A 278 19.36 -4.99 13.30
CA LYS A 278 20.02 -6.29 13.09
C LYS A 278 19.03 -7.44 13.12
N LYS A 279 18.07 -7.44 14.05
CA LYS A 279 17.01 -8.48 14.13
C LYS A 279 16.10 -8.51 12.92
N ILE A 280 15.89 -7.36 12.26
CA ILE A 280 15.03 -7.23 11.08
C ILE A 280 15.82 -7.48 9.80
N GLY A 281 16.89 -6.71 9.57
CA GLY A 281 17.66 -6.74 8.33
C GLY A 281 18.38 -8.07 8.09
N THR A 282 18.88 -8.73 9.13
CA THR A 282 19.63 -9.99 8.98
C THR A 282 18.80 -11.09 8.32
N PRO A 283 17.64 -11.51 8.88
CA PRO A 283 16.83 -12.58 8.27
C PRO A 283 16.21 -12.18 6.93
N LEU A 284 15.96 -10.88 6.69
CA LEU A 284 15.19 -10.44 5.53
C LEU A 284 16.04 -10.09 4.31
N LEU A 285 17.26 -9.59 4.50
CA LEU A 285 18.06 -8.96 3.44
C LEU A 285 19.43 -9.60 3.23
N SER A 286 19.93 -10.40 4.18
CA SER A 286 21.26 -10.99 4.05
C SER A 286 21.31 -12.01 2.91
N ASN A 287 22.36 -11.95 2.11
CA ASN A 287 22.59 -12.81 0.94
C ASN A 287 21.48 -12.73 -0.11
N ARG A 288 20.85 -11.54 -0.28
CA ARG A 288 19.73 -11.34 -1.22
C ARG A 288 20.02 -10.41 -2.41
N GLN A 289 21.27 -10.00 -2.63
CA GLN A 289 21.63 -9.05 -3.70
C GLN A 289 20.72 -7.80 -3.70
N VAL A 290 20.66 -7.13 -2.56
CA VAL A 290 19.78 -5.97 -2.36
C VAL A 290 20.60 -4.69 -2.36
N VAL A 291 20.08 -3.65 -3.02
CA VAL A 291 20.50 -2.26 -2.82
C VAL A 291 19.50 -1.61 -1.86
N LEU A 292 19.92 -1.42 -0.62
CA LEU A 292 19.13 -0.80 0.42
C LEU A 292 19.24 0.72 0.34
N HIS A 293 18.10 1.39 0.28
CA HIS A 293 17.95 2.84 0.26
C HIS A 293 17.29 3.30 1.56
N THR A 294 18.00 4.07 2.36
CA THR A 294 17.46 4.59 3.64
C THR A 294 17.77 6.07 3.84
N ASP A 295 17.17 6.64 4.86
CA ASP A 295 17.61 7.90 5.43
C ASP A 295 18.93 7.75 6.20
N GLY A 296 19.44 8.88 6.71
CA GLY A 296 20.77 9.01 7.32
C GLY A 296 20.98 8.29 8.66
N ALA A 297 20.02 7.51 9.17
CA ALA A 297 20.12 6.84 10.46
C ALA A 297 21.31 5.86 10.52
N ARG A 298 22.05 5.88 11.63
CA ARG A 298 23.30 5.10 11.78
C ARG A 298 23.08 3.59 11.77
N ALA A 299 21.92 3.12 12.21
CA ALA A 299 21.59 1.69 12.28
C ALA A 299 21.62 1.01 10.91
N TYR A 300 21.12 1.67 9.87
CA TYR A 300 21.09 1.13 8.50
C TYR A 300 22.48 0.95 7.87
N LYS A 301 23.53 1.56 8.44
CA LYS A 301 24.93 1.34 8.02
C LYS A 301 25.50 -0.02 8.46
N LEU A 302 24.73 -0.82 9.19
CA LEU A 302 25.11 -2.19 9.54
C LEU A 302 25.42 -2.97 8.24
N LYS A 303 26.66 -3.46 8.12
CA LYS A 303 27.08 -4.28 6.99
C LYS A 303 26.38 -5.64 7.09
N LEU A 304 25.62 -5.99 6.06
CA LEU A 304 25.02 -7.30 5.88
C LEU A 304 25.57 -7.94 4.61
N PRO A 305 25.85 -9.26 4.60
CA PRO A 305 26.27 -9.97 3.39
C PRO A 305 25.28 -9.80 2.24
N GLY A 306 25.76 -9.62 1.01
CA GLY A 306 24.89 -9.46 -0.16
C GLY A 306 24.02 -8.19 -0.18
N LEU A 307 24.37 -7.18 0.64
CA LEU A 307 23.66 -5.91 0.75
C LEU A 307 24.57 -4.73 0.39
N LEU A 308 24.13 -3.87 -0.53
CA LEU A 308 24.75 -2.59 -0.82
C LEU A 308 23.88 -1.48 -0.21
N HIS A 309 24.48 -0.58 0.55
CA HIS A 309 23.74 0.49 1.23
C HIS A 309 23.95 1.83 0.54
N CYS A 310 22.84 2.51 0.26
CA CYS A 310 22.76 3.89 -0.17
C CYS A 310 21.92 4.68 0.83
N ASN A 311 22.34 5.91 1.11
CA ASN A 311 21.54 6.82 1.90
C ASN A 311 21.39 8.20 1.27
N VAL A 312 20.37 8.91 1.74
CA VAL A 312 20.15 10.33 1.50
C VAL A 312 20.13 11.06 2.85
N VAL A 313 20.63 12.29 2.86
CA VAL A 313 20.63 13.14 4.05
C VAL A 313 19.75 14.35 3.79
N HIS A 314 18.60 14.39 4.44
CA HIS A 314 17.64 15.49 4.37
C HIS A 314 18.06 16.67 5.24
N LYS A 315 19.17 17.32 4.90
CA LYS A 315 19.68 18.49 5.63
C LYS A 315 19.74 19.72 4.73
N LYS A 316 19.17 20.84 5.18
CA LYS A 316 19.46 22.16 4.62
C LYS A 316 20.95 22.44 4.80
N LYS A 317 21.65 22.74 3.71
CA LYS A 317 23.09 23.01 3.75
C LYS A 317 23.33 24.47 3.39
N LYS A 318 24.17 25.16 4.19
CA LYS A 318 24.78 26.41 3.75
C LYS A 318 25.82 26.07 2.70
N THR A 319 25.67 26.59 1.49
CA THR A 319 26.65 26.45 0.42
C THR A 319 26.95 27.81 -0.18
N ILE A 320 28.20 28.04 -0.54
CA ILE A 320 28.60 29.23 -1.26
C ILE A 320 28.17 29.04 -2.71
N VAL A 321 27.21 29.84 -3.17
CA VAL A 321 26.78 29.89 -4.56
C VAL A 321 27.08 31.31 -5.03
N ASN A 322 27.95 31.46 -6.04
CA ASN A 322 28.38 32.76 -6.57
C ASN A 322 28.91 33.72 -5.47
N LYS A 323 29.86 33.24 -4.64
CA LYS A 323 30.46 34.00 -3.53
C LYS A 323 29.48 34.47 -2.43
N LYS A 324 28.20 34.06 -2.46
CA LYS A 324 27.22 34.33 -1.40
C LYS A 324 26.85 33.04 -0.67
N VAL A 325 26.74 33.11 0.66
CA VAL A 325 26.30 31.98 1.48
C VAL A 325 24.78 31.85 1.34
N VAL A 326 24.33 30.80 0.66
CA VAL A 326 22.90 30.54 0.44
C VAL A 326 22.51 29.23 1.12
N TRP A 327 21.34 29.22 1.74
CA TRP A 327 20.71 28.01 2.24
C TRP A 327 20.10 27.23 1.08
N VAL A 328 20.69 26.08 0.74
CA VAL A 328 20.16 25.20 -0.28
C VAL A 328 19.17 24.22 0.34
N LYS A 329 18.03 24.06 -0.33
CA LYS A 329 16.97 23.11 0.05
C LYS A 329 17.54 21.68 0.04
N PRO A 330 17.06 20.79 0.92
CA PRO A 330 17.53 19.41 0.96
C PRO A 330 17.24 18.71 -0.38
N HIS A 331 18.19 17.90 -0.83
CA HIS A 331 17.96 16.97 -1.93
C HIS A 331 17.39 15.68 -1.36
N TYR A 332 16.21 15.30 -1.83
CA TYR A 332 15.53 14.06 -1.43
C TYR A 332 15.99 12.82 -2.20
N THR A 333 16.76 13.01 -3.27
CA THR A 333 17.37 11.90 -4.01
C THR A 333 18.83 12.16 -4.31
N LYS A 334 19.62 11.09 -4.36
CA LYS A 334 21.04 11.14 -4.75
C LYS A 334 21.36 9.99 -5.68
N VAL A 335 22.07 10.26 -6.76
CA VAL A 335 22.55 9.20 -7.66
C VAL A 335 23.87 8.65 -7.10
N HIS A 336 23.95 7.33 -6.96
CA HIS A 336 25.14 6.60 -6.53
C HIS A 336 25.65 5.71 -7.66
N LYS A 337 26.96 5.51 -7.70
CA LYS A 337 27.62 4.53 -8.55
C LYS A 337 28.20 3.46 -7.62
N LEU A 338 27.59 2.29 -7.61
CA LEU A 338 27.95 1.19 -6.73
C LEU A 338 28.81 0.19 -7.49
N LYS A 339 29.91 -0.26 -6.89
CA LYS A 339 30.72 -1.35 -7.44
C LYS A 339 30.13 -2.67 -6.96
N LEU A 340 29.71 -3.51 -7.90
CA LEU A 340 29.19 -4.84 -7.63
C LEU A 340 30.34 -5.84 -7.37
N PRO A 341 30.07 -7.02 -6.78
CA PRO A 341 31.08 -8.06 -6.58
C PRO A 341 31.79 -8.50 -7.87
N ASN A 342 31.07 -8.51 -8.99
CA ASN A 342 31.62 -8.79 -10.33
C ASN A 342 32.40 -7.59 -10.94
N LYS A 343 32.75 -6.58 -10.13
CA LYS A 343 33.47 -5.35 -10.50
C LYS A 343 32.72 -4.40 -11.46
N THR A 344 31.51 -4.73 -11.90
CA THR A 344 30.68 -3.82 -12.71
C THR A 344 30.13 -2.67 -11.86
N ILE A 345 29.77 -1.56 -12.51
CA ILE A 345 29.23 -0.37 -11.84
C ILE A 345 27.72 -0.31 -12.04
N LEU A 346 26.98 -0.37 -10.94
CA LEU A 346 25.54 -0.15 -10.92
C LEU A 346 25.21 1.29 -10.55
N LYS A 347 24.52 2.01 -11.44
CA LYS A 347 24.07 3.38 -11.19
C LYS A 347 22.64 3.37 -10.65
N VAL A 348 22.45 3.81 -9.40
CA VAL A 348 21.14 3.83 -8.73
C VAL A 348 20.77 5.22 -8.24
N LYS A 349 19.47 5.50 -8.13
CA LYS A 349 18.95 6.73 -7.54
C LYS A 349 18.42 6.43 -6.13
N SER A 350 19.14 6.86 -5.10
CA SER A 350 18.77 6.66 -3.70
C SER A 350 17.75 7.69 -3.22
N GLY A 351 16.99 7.29 -2.19
CA GLY A 351 15.92 8.02 -1.51
C GLY A 351 14.86 7.06 -0.97
N THR A 352 13.93 7.57 -0.16
CA THR A 352 12.87 6.82 0.56
C THR A 352 11.46 7.22 0.11
N GLN A 353 11.31 7.72 -1.11
CA GLN A 353 10.05 8.29 -1.61
C GLN A 353 8.87 7.32 -1.63
N ILE A 354 9.09 6.02 -1.83
CA ILE A 354 8.00 5.04 -1.90
C ILE A 354 7.49 4.76 -0.50
N ILE A 355 8.40 4.55 0.45
CA ILE A 355 8.02 4.30 1.84
C ILE A 355 7.46 5.56 2.52
N ASP A 356 7.98 6.75 2.22
CA ASP A 356 7.44 8.04 2.69
C ASP A 356 5.98 8.24 2.26
N ARG A 357 5.66 7.88 1.01
CA ARG A 357 4.28 7.94 0.49
C ARG A 357 3.37 6.95 1.22
N PHE A 358 3.89 5.77 1.57
CA PHE A 358 3.14 4.83 2.39
C PHE A 358 2.91 5.39 3.80
N TRP A 359 3.90 6.04 4.43
CA TRP A 359 3.71 6.70 5.72
C TRP A 359 2.64 7.79 5.69
N ALA A 360 2.61 8.59 4.62
CA ALA A 360 1.52 9.55 4.43
C ALA A 360 0.15 8.85 4.31
N HIS A 361 0.08 7.74 3.55
CA HIS A 361 -1.13 6.92 3.43
C HIS A 361 -1.61 6.37 4.77
N VAL A 362 -0.71 5.78 5.57
CA VAL A 362 -1.05 5.25 6.90
C VAL A 362 -1.56 6.35 7.81
N ARG A 363 -0.86 7.50 7.90
CA ARG A 363 -1.26 8.61 8.78
C ARG A 363 -2.66 9.13 8.45
N ASN A 364 -3.02 9.17 7.17
CA ASN A 364 -4.38 9.52 6.74
C ASN A 364 -5.39 8.43 7.14
N HIS A 365 -5.03 7.16 6.97
CA HIS A 365 -5.89 6.03 7.31
C HIS A 365 -6.21 5.94 8.82
N ILE A 366 -5.25 6.31 9.68
CA ILE A 366 -5.39 6.28 11.15
C ILE A 366 -5.69 7.67 11.74
N LYS A 367 -6.11 8.65 10.94
CA LYS A 367 -6.33 10.04 11.38
C LYS A 367 -7.25 10.15 12.59
N HIS A 368 -8.33 9.36 12.59
CA HIS A 368 -9.38 9.39 13.61
C HIS A 368 -9.34 8.17 14.55
N THR A 369 -8.26 7.39 14.52
CA THR A 369 -8.09 6.21 15.39
C THR A 369 -7.32 6.60 16.64
N PRO A 370 -7.71 6.14 17.85
CA PRO A 370 -6.90 6.28 19.06
C PRO A 370 -5.49 5.72 18.85
N ARG A 371 -4.47 6.53 19.17
CA ARG A 371 -3.06 6.24 18.86
C ARG A 371 -2.25 5.78 20.08
N ALA A 372 -2.93 5.20 21.06
CA ALA A 372 -2.28 4.63 22.22
C ALA A 372 -1.36 3.47 21.79
N PRO A 373 -0.09 3.44 22.23
CA PRO A 373 0.80 2.32 21.97
C PRO A 373 0.21 1.01 22.49
N GLY A 374 0.40 -0.08 21.76
CA GLY A 374 -0.10 -1.40 22.16
C GLY A 374 -1.54 -1.67 21.80
N ASN A 375 -2.29 -0.66 21.33
CA ASN A 375 -3.68 -0.83 20.95
C ASN A 375 -3.82 -1.80 19.75
N HIS A 376 -4.50 -2.93 19.95
CA HIS A 376 -4.78 -3.90 18.90
C HIS A 376 -5.61 -3.31 17.76
N ALA A 377 -6.52 -2.38 18.04
CA ALA A 377 -7.32 -1.70 17.02
C ALA A 377 -6.44 -0.82 16.13
N LEU A 378 -5.49 -0.07 16.70
CA LEU A 378 -4.51 0.70 15.95
C LEU A 378 -3.65 -0.21 15.07
N THR A 379 -3.15 -1.32 15.63
CA THR A 379 -2.38 -2.32 14.89
C THR A 379 -3.19 -2.87 13.69
N ARG A 380 -4.45 -3.22 13.89
CA ARG A 380 -5.34 -3.68 12.80
C ARG A 380 -5.50 -2.60 11.72
N LYS A 381 -5.75 -1.35 12.09
CA LYS A 381 -5.88 -0.24 11.12
C LYS A 381 -4.59 -0.02 10.32
N ILE A 382 -3.42 -0.16 10.94
CA ILE A 382 -2.12 -0.12 10.24
C ILE A 382 -2.02 -1.27 9.22
N ARG A 383 -2.43 -2.49 9.58
CA ARG A 383 -2.46 -3.63 8.65
C ARG A 383 -3.49 -3.45 7.53
N VAL A 384 -4.62 -2.83 7.78
CA VAL A 384 -5.60 -2.46 6.74
C VAL A 384 -5.01 -1.43 5.77
N ALA A 385 -4.27 -0.43 6.28
CA ALA A 385 -3.56 0.52 5.44
C ALA A 385 -2.48 -0.18 4.57
N GLN A 386 -1.80 -1.19 5.11
CA GLN A 386 -0.86 -2.03 4.37
C GLN A 386 -1.56 -2.83 3.26
N PHE A 387 -2.69 -3.49 3.56
CA PHE A 387 -3.49 -4.21 2.58
C PHE A 387 -3.92 -3.32 1.41
N THR A 388 -4.49 -2.16 1.72
CA THR A 388 -4.94 -1.19 0.70
C THR A 388 -3.77 -0.67 -0.13
N TYR A 389 -2.57 -0.55 0.46
CA TYR A 389 -1.36 -0.17 -0.27
C TYR A 389 -0.85 -1.28 -1.20
N TRP A 390 -0.82 -2.54 -0.75
CA TRP A 390 -0.41 -3.70 -1.55
C TRP A 390 -1.21 -3.81 -2.85
N PHE A 391 -2.51 -3.51 -2.76
CA PHE A 391 -3.46 -3.67 -3.86
C PHE A 391 -3.99 -2.34 -4.41
N ARG A 392 -3.29 -1.23 -4.17
CA ARG A 392 -3.73 0.13 -4.55
C ARG A 392 -3.96 0.36 -6.06
N THR A 393 -3.54 -0.57 -6.91
CA THR A 393 -3.72 -0.53 -8.37
C THR A 393 -4.67 -1.61 -8.88
N LYS A 394 -5.22 -2.43 -7.99
CA LYS A 394 -6.14 -3.51 -8.32
C LYS A 394 -7.56 -3.12 -7.94
N ASN A 395 -8.52 -3.72 -8.62
CA ASN A 395 -9.93 -3.62 -8.26
C ASN A 395 -10.15 -4.15 -6.83
N ALA A 396 -10.68 -3.30 -5.95
CA ALA A 396 -10.76 -3.62 -4.53
C ALA A 396 -11.80 -4.72 -4.23
N TRP A 397 -12.88 -4.83 -5.01
CA TRP A 397 -13.88 -5.90 -4.86
C TRP A 397 -13.27 -7.27 -5.16
N THR A 398 -12.62 -7.41 -6.32
CA THR A 398 -11.94 -8.67 -6.69
C THR A 398 -10.80 -9.01 -5.72
N THR A 399 -10.14 -7.98 -5.19
CA THR A 399 -9.08 -8.17 -4.18
C THR A 399 -9.67 -8.67 -2.85
N ALA A 400 -10.85 -8.17 -2.45
CA ALA A 400 -11.56 -8.67 -1.27
C ALA A 400 -11.97 -10.15 -1.45
N GLY A 401 -12.45 -10.54 -2.63
CA GLY A 401 -12.74 -11.94 -2.95
C GLY A 401 -11.49 -12.83 -2.88
N MET A 402 -10.38 -12.42 -3.51
CA MET A 402 -9.10 -13.14 -3.42
C MET A 402 -8.64 -13.30 -1.96
N MET A 403 -8.76 -12.25 -1.15
CA MET A 403 -8.42 -12.28 0.27
C MET A 403 -9.27 -13.30 1.03
N LEU A 404 -10.59 -13.31 0.80
CA LEU A 404 -11.53 -14.22 1.46
C LEU A 404 -11.25 -15.66 1.05
N ASP A 405 -11.07 -15.93 -0.24
CA ASP A 405 -10.68 -17.24 -0.78
C ASP A 405 -9.43 -17.79 -0.09
N THR A 406 -8.39 -16.96 0.04
CA THR A 406 -7.16 -17.35 0.76
C THR A 406 -7.43 -17.68 2.23
N LEU A 407 -8.26 -16.88 2.92
CA LEU A 407 -8.57 -17.08 4.33
C LEU A 407 -9.49 -18.29 4.60
N SER A 408 -10.32 -18.68 3.63
CA SER A 408 -11.21 -19.84 3.74
C SER A 408 -10.52 -21.19 3.57
N HIS A 409 -9.33 -21.21 2.96
CA HIS A 409 -8.50 -22.43 2.78
C HIS A 409 -7.27 -22.46 3.71
N ALA A 410 -7.29 -21.65 4.77
CA ALA A 410 -6.28 -21.63 5.84
C ALA A 410 -6.77 -22.46 7.02
#